data_AF-A0A7C2VK46-F1
#
_entry.id   AF-A0A7C2VK46-F1
#
_cell.length_a   1.000
_cell.length_b   1.000
_cell.length_c   1.000
_cell.angle_alpha   90.00
_cell.angle_beta   90.00
_cell.angle_gamma   90.00
#
_symmetry.space_group_name_H-M   'P 1'
#
loop_
_entity.id
_entity.type
_entity.pdbx_description
1 polymer ?
#
loop_
_entity_poly.entity_id
_entity_poly.type
_entity_poly.pdbx_seq_one_letter_code
_entity_poly.pdbx_strand_id
1 'polypeptide(L)' 'MRVKQAFRFEIDPNRGQRVALAKHVGAARFAYNWGLQRCLAALTQGQPLPTAVQLHKEWNRW' A
#
# COMPACT_ATOMS: atom_id res chain seq x y z
N MET A 1 28.39 -17.45 11.98
CA MET A 1 28.09 -16.13 11.40
C MET A 1 26.63 -15.78 11.71
N ARG A 2 26.35 -14.66 12.40
CA ARG A 2 24.98 -14.23 12.75
C ARG A 2 24.43 -13.32 11.64
N VAL A 3 23.40 -13.77 10.92
CA VAL A 3 22.67 -12.94 9.96
C VAL A 3 21.77 -11.99 10.75
N LYS A 4 21.90 -10.67 10.51
CA LYS A 4 20.95 -9.69 11.07
C LYS A 4 19.67 -9.75 10.24
N GLN A 5 18.60 -10.30 10.82
CA GLN A 5 17.29 -10.24 10.21
C GLN A 5 16.56 -8.96 10.60
N ALA A 6 15.73 -8.44 9.69
CA ALA A 6 14.95 -7.22 9.92
C ALA A 6 13.73 -7.45 10.85
N PHE A 7 13.55 -8.67 11.34
CA PHE A 7 12.44 -9.07 12.21
C PHE A 7 12.93 -9.84 13.43
N ARG A 8 12.18 -9.71 14.54
CA ARG A 8 12.40 -10.49 15.77
C ARG A 8 11.67 -11.84 15.75
N PHE A 9 10.56 -11.92 15.02
CA PHE A 9 9.74 -13.12 14.89
C PHE A 9 9.34 -13.31 13.43
N GLU A 10 9.43 -14.55 12.95
CA GLU A 10 8.92 -14.96 11.64
C GLU A 10 7.58 -15.65 11.82
N ILE A 11 6.68 -15.43 10.86
CA ILE A 11 5.45 -16.21 10.74
C ILE A 11 5.78 -17.38 9.80
N ASP A 12 5.36 -18.60 10.14
CA ASP A 12 5.46 -19.79 9.25
C ASP A 12 4.10 -20.07 8.58
N PRO A 13 3.74 -19.34 7.51
CA PRO A 13 2.45 -19.50 6.87
C PRO A 13 2.37 -20.78 6.05
N ASN A 14 1.26 -21.51 6.18
CA ASN A 14 0.91 -22.58 5.26
C ASN A 14 0.64 -22.05 3.84
N ARG A 15 0.46 -22.94 2.86
CA ARG A 15 0.28 -22.56 1.45
C ARG A 15 -0.87 -21.57 1.23
N GLY A 16 -2.00 -21.76 1.90
CA GLY A 16 -3.16 -20.87 1.80
C GLY A 16 -2.86 -19.48 2.38
N GLN A 17 -2.22 -19.44 3.54
CA GLN A 17 -1.83 -18.19 4.20
C GLN A 17 -0.82 -17.40 3.37
N ARG A 18 0.16 -18.04 2.73
CA ARG A 18 1.10 -17.36 1.82
C ARG A 18 0.40 -16.66 0.67
N VAL A 19 -0.57 -17.35 0.06
CA VAL A 19 -1.39 -16.77 -1.02
C VAL A 19 -2.21 -15.60 -0.51
N ALA A 20 -2.83 -15.72 0.67
CA ALA A 20 -3.62 -14.65 1.28
C ALA A 20 -2.76 -13.42 1.60
N LEU A 21 -1.57 -13.60 2.19
CA LEU A 21 -0.61 -12.54 2.47
C LEU A 21 -0.15 -11.84 1.19
N ALA A 22 0.20 -12.58 0.15
CA ALA A 22 0.60 -12.01 -1.13
C ALA A 22 -0.54 -11.18 -1.77
N LYS A 23 -1.78 -11.67 -1.73
CA LYS A 23 -2.96 -10.92 -2.18
C LYS A 23 -3.15 -9.63 -1.39
N HIS A 24 -3.03 -9.69 -0.06
CA HIS A 24 -3.19 -8.53 0.80
C HIS A 24 -2.12 -7.45 0.51
N VAL A 25 -0.85 -7.85 0.44
CA VAL A 25 0.25 -6.93 0.09
C VAL A 25 0.05 -6.34 -1.32
N GLY A 26 -0.40 -7.14 -2.27
CA GLY A 26 -0.74 -6.69 -3.62
C GLY A 26 -1.84 -5.63 -3.62
N ALA A 27 -2.94 -5.87 -2.90
CA ALA A 27 -4.04 -4.93 -2.77
C ALA A 27 -3.61 -3.61 -2.08
N ALA A 28 -2.80 -3.71 -1.02
CA ALA A 28 -2.27 -2.53 -0.33
C ALA A 28 -1.35 -1.70 -1.24
N ARG A 29 -0.47 -2.35 -2.00
CA ARG A 29 0.41 -1.68 -2.98
C ARG A 29 -0.40 -1.00 -4.09
N PHE A 30 -1.43 -1.67 -4.59
CA PHE A 30 -2.32 -1.09 -5.60
C PHE A 30 -3.00 0.18 -5.08
N ALA A 31 -3.57 0.13 -3.87
CA ALA A 31 -4.21 1.29 -3.25
C ALA A 31 -3.25 2.45 -3.01
N TYR A 32 -2.04 2.15 -2.52
CA TYR A 32 -0.99 3.15 -2.34
C TYR A 32 -0.61 3.83 -3.67
N ASN A 33 -0.34 3.05 -4.72
CA ASN A 33 0.09 3.59 -6.01
C ASN A 33 -0.99 4.46 -6.66
N TRP A 34 -2.26 4.09 -6.54
CA TRP A 34 -3.39 4.88 -7.00
C TRP A 34 -3.48 6.24 -6.29
N GLY A 35 -3.18 6.29 -5.00
CA GLY A 35 -3.16 7.54 -4.21
C GLY A 35 -1.94 8.39 -4.56
N LEU A 36 -0.77 7.75 -4.68
CA LEU A 36 0.46 8.39 -5.12
C LEU A 36 0.29 9.07 -6.47
N GLN A 37 -0.35 8.41 -7.44
CA GLN A 37 -0.61 8.98 -8.75
C GLN A 37 -1.42 10.29 -8.68
N ARG A 38 -2.40 10.39 -7.77
CA ARG A 38 -3.20 11.61 -7.55
C ARG A 38 -2.38 12.73 -6.93
N CYS A 39 -1.55 12.39 -5.94
CA CYS A 39 -0.62 13.34 -5.35
C CYS A 39 0.35 13.90 -6.41
N LEU A 40 0.93 13.03 -7.25
CA LEU A 40 1.82 13.45 -8.35
C LEU A 40 1.09 14.32 -9.38
N ALA A 41 -0.15 13.99 -9.73
CA ALA A 41 -0.96 14.80 -10.63
C ALA A 41 -1.25 16.20 -10.05
N ALA A 42 -1.61 16.28 -8.76
CA ALA A 42 -1.83 17.55 -8.07
C ALA A 42 -0.56 18.41 -8.07
N LEU A 43 0.60 17.82 -7.76
CA LEU A 43 1.90 18.52 -7.80
C LEU A 43 2.21 19.06 -9.20
N THR A 44 1.98 18.24 -10.24
CA THR A 44 2.22 18.64 -11.64
C THR A 44 1.33 19.83 -12.03
N GLN A 45 0.13 19.93 -11.47
CA GLN A 45 -0.83 20.99 -11.73
C GLN A 45 -0.68 22.20 -10.78
N GLY A 46 0.29 22.19 -9.87
CA GLY A 46 0.46 23.23 -8.85
C GLY A 46 -0.69 23.30 -7.83
N GLN A 47 -1.44 22.21 -7.67
CA GLN A 47 -2.57 22.09 -6.75
C GLN A 47 -2.11 21.58 -5.38
N PRO A 48 -2.86 21.89 -4.31
CA PRO A 48 -2.60 21.30 -3.01
C PRO A 48 -2.73 19.77 -3.06
N LEU A 49 -1.86 19.08 -2.32
CA LEU A 49 -1.91 17.63 -2.20
C LEU A 49 -3.25 17.18 -1.59
N PRO A 50 -3.88 16.12 -2.13
CA PRO A 50 -5.10 15.60 -1.56
C PRO A 50 -4.84 14.97 -0.19
N THR A 51 -5.72 15.27 0.76
CA THR A 51 -5.70 14.68 2.09
C THR A 51 -6.15 13.22 2.06
N ALA A 52 -5.79 12.44 3.08
CA ALA A 52 -6.22 11.05 3.21
C ALA A 52 -7.75 10.88 3.15
N VAL A 53 -8.51 11.80 3.74
CA VAL A 53 -9.98 11.79 3.71
C VAL A 53 -10.52 12.00 2.29
N GLN A 54 -9.93 12.91 1.52
CA GLN A 54 -10.33 13.15 0.13
C GLN A 54 -10.03 11.94 -0.75
N LEU A 55 -8.85 11.36 -0.61
CA LEU A 55 -8.47 10.13 -1.31
C LEU A 55 -9.41 8.98 -0.97
N HIS A 56 -9.78 8.80 0.30
CA HIS A 56 -10.72 7.75 0.71
C HIS A 56 -12.13 7.97 0.13
N LYS A 57 -12.62 9.21 0.14
CA LYS A 57 -13.91 9.55 -0.50
C LYS A 57 -13.89 9.26 -1.99
N GLU A 58 -12.82 9.62 -2.69
CA GLU A 58 -12.70 9.39 -4.13
C GLU A 58 -12.60 7.90 -4.46
N TRP A 59 -11.85 7.14 -3.66
CA TRP A 59 -11.77 5.68 -3.81
C TRP A 59 -13.14 5.01 -3.78
N ASN A 60 -14.00 5.43 -2.85
CA ASN A 60 -15.34 4.86 -2.63
C ASN A 60 -16.39 5.32 -3.66
N ARG A 61 -16.02 6.11 -4.68
CA ARG A 61 -16.94 6.48 -5.77
C ARG A 61 -17.05 5.42 -6.86
N TRP A 62 -16.15 4.45 -6.84
CA TRP A 62 -16.10 3.31 -7.74
C TRP A 62 -16.85 2.13 -7.12
#